data_AF-A0A2N4SBZ9-F1
#
_entry.id   AF-A0A2N4SBZ9-F1
#
_cell.length_a   1.000
_cell.length_b   1.000
_cell.length_c   1.000
_cell.angle_alpha   90.00
_cell.angle_beta   90.00
_cell.angle_gamma   90.00
#
_symmetry.space_group_name_H-M   'P 1'
#
loop_
_entity.id
_entity.type
_entity.pdbx_description
1 polymer ?
#
loop_
_entity_poly.entity_id
_entity_poly.type
_entity_poly.pdbx_seq_one_letter_code
_entity_poly.pdbx_strand_id
1 'polypeptide(L)'
;MSSKRIGSALAMVISAAVLAPPTYAEPSHFAPTEAGVVYHPEHAGPAKPRAQITAELEAAQKHPFWTWASRYGAPWPVAKSGPGKTRDEVRKETLQAMRDGTIPSGER
;
A
#
# COMPACT_ATOMS: atom_id res chain seq x y z
N MET A 1 27.42 49.98 21.58
CA MET A 1 27.57 49.10 20.40
C MET A 1 26.43 48.10 20.43
N SER A 2 25.53 48.16 19.46
CA SER A 2 24.27 47.38 19.42
C SER A 2 24.44 46.21 18.44
N SER A 3 24.41 44.97 18.93
CA SER A 3 24.47 43.77 18.10
C SER A 3 23.07 43.29 17.74
N LYS A 4 22.68 43.50 16.48
CA LYS A 4 21.45 42.94 15.90
C LYS A 4 21.58 41.42 15.78
N ARG A 5 20.64 40.70 16.37
CA ARG A 5 20.44 39.26 16.16
C ARG A 5 19.82 39.07 14.77
N ILE A 6 20.52 38.40 13.86
CA ILE A 6 19.98 37.99 12.57
C ILE A 6 19.54 36.53 12.74
N GLY A 7 18.23 36.32 12.89
CA GLY A 7 17.65 34.98 12.89
C GLY A 7 17.43 34.53 11.45
N SER A 8 18.16 33.52 11.01
CA SER A 8 17.87 32.82 9.74
C SER A 8 16.69 31.87 9.95
N ALA A 9 15.53 32.22 9.38
CA ALA A 9 14.41 31.30 9.29
C ALA A 9 14.63 30.36 8.09
N LEU A 10 14.96 29.10 8.38
CA LEU A 10 15.03 28.02 7.39
C LEU A 10 13.60 27.54 7.11
N ALA A 11 13.03 27.92 5.98
CA ALA A 11 11.73 27.42 5.54
C ALA A 11 11.89 25.99 5.01
N MET A 12 11.51 24.99 5.83
CA MET A 12 11.35 23.61 5.36
C MET A 12 10.03 23.48 4.59
N VAL A 13 10.12 23.27 3.28
CA VAL A 13 8.98 22.85 2.46
C VAL A 13 8.80 21.35 2.67
N ILE A 14 7.77 20.96 3.42
CA ILE A 14 7.33 19.57 3.54
C ILE A 14 6.47 19.27 2.31
N SER A 15 7.06 18.68 1.27
CA SER A 15 6.28 18.09 0.19
C SER A 15 5.60 16.82 0.72
N ALA A 16 4.27 16.90 0.92
CA ALA A 16 3.45 15.74 1.18
C ALA A 16 3.33 14.91 -0.11
N ALA A 17 4.11 13.84 -0.22
CA ALA A 17 3.90 12.83 -1.23
C ALA A 17 2.59 12.09 -0.93
N VAL A 18 1.56 12.30 -1.75
CA VAL A 18 0.33 11.52 -1.71
C VAL A 18 0.65 10.12 -2.22
N LEU A 19 0.75 9.14 -1.30
CA LEU A 19 0.75 7.72 -1.67
C LEU A 19 -0.66 7.36 -2.12
N ALA A 20 -0.88 7.21 -3.42
CA ALA A 20 -2.03 6.48 -3.92
C ALA A 20 -1.84 4.98 -3.59
N PRO A 21 -2.89 4.27 -3.14
CA PRO A 21 -2.79 2.83 -2.94
C PRO A 21 -2.46 2.16 -4.28
N PRO A 22 -1.46 1.27 -4.34
CA PRO A 22 -1.18 0.55 -5.57
C PRO A 22 -2.38 -0.36 -5.87
N THR A 23 -3.05 -0.12 -6.99
CA THR A 23 -3.98 -1.11 -7.58
C THR A 23 -3.11 -2.25 -8.09
N TYR A 24 -2.91 -3.27 -7.27
CA TYR A 24 -2.10 -4.41 -7.63
C TYR A 24 -2.92 -5.32 -8.56
N ALA A 25 -2.67 -5.23 -9.87
CA ALA A 25 -3.15 -6.22 -10.82
C ALA A 25 -2.16 -7.39 -10.79
N GLU A 26 -2.54 -8.50 -10.14
CA GLU A 26 -1.73 -9.71 -10.20
C GLU A 26 -1.68 -10.21 -11.65
N PRO A 27 -0.49 -10.62 -12.16
CA PRO A 27 -0.34 -11.17 -13.50
C PRO A 27 -1.12 -12.46 -13.70
N SER A 28 -1.49 -13.13 -12.63
CA SER A 28 -2.22 -14.38 -12.64
C SER A 28 -3.52 -14.22 -11.87
N HIS A 29 -4.66 -14.51 -12.50
CA HIS A 29 -5.94 -14.62 -11.80
C HIS A 29 -6.76 -15.82 -12.27
N PHE A 30 -7.69 -16.26 -11.43
CA PHE A 30 -8.62 -17.32 -11.80
C PHE A 30 -9.45 -16.90 -13.01
N ALA A 31 -9.44 -17.76 -14.03
CA ALA A 31 -10.32 -17.64 -15.17
C ALA A 31 -11.78 -17.57 -14.65
N PRO A 32 -12.65 -16.75 -15.27
CA PRO A 32 -14.09 -16.81 -15.00
C PRO A 32 -14.74 -18.16 -15.33
N THR A 33 -13.99 -19.07 -15.95
CA THR A 33 -14.40 -20.40 -16.38
C THR A 33 -13.57 -21.48 -15.67
N GLU A 34 -13.92 -22.75 -15.86
CA GLU A 34 -13.19 -23.90 -15.30
C GLU A 34 -11.78 -24.10 -15.93
N ALA A 35 -11.29 -23.12 -16.69
CA ALA A 35 -9.97 -23.15 -17.33
C ALA A 35 -8.79 -22.93 -16.37
N GLY A 36 -9.03 -22.65 -15.09
CA GLY A 36 -7.97 -22.52 -14.08
C GLY A 36 -7.44 -21.09 -13.97
N VAL A 37 -6.15 -20.87 -14.17
CA VAL A 37 -5.48 -19.56 -13.98
C VAL A 37 -5.07 -18.98 -15.33
N VAL A 38 -5.42 -17.73 -15.60
CA VAL A 38 -5.01 -16.98 -16.78
C VAL A 38 -3.86 -16.06 -16.42
N TYR A 39 -2.80 -16.08 -17.22
CA TYR A 39 -1.66 -15.18 -17.11
C TYR A 39 -1.78 -14.01 -18.09
N HIS A 40 -1.67 -12.80 -17.57
CA HIS A 40 -1.77 -11.51 -18.25
C HIS A 40 -0.41 -10.79 -18.18
N PRO A 41 0.46 -10.97 -19.19
CA PRO A 41 1.82 -10.42 -19.16
C PRO A 41 1.87 -8.89 -19.05
N GLU A 42 0.82 -8.20 -19.49
CA GLU A 42 0.66 -6.75 -19.37
C GLU A 42 0.59 -6.27 -17.90
N HIS A 43 0.23 -7.15 -16.96
CA HIS A 43 0.20 -6.84 -15.53
C HIS A 43 1.51 -7.17 -14.80
N ALA A 44 2.42 -7.93 -15.42
CA ALA A 44 3.66 -8.41 -14.79
C ALA A 44 4.68 -7.31 -14.48
N GLY A 45 4.50 -6.11 -15.04
CA GLY A 45 5.48 -5.04 -14.93
C GLY A 45 6.85 -5.43 -15.51
N PRO A 46 7.87 -4.56 -15.38
CA PRO A 46 9.22 -4.89 -15.82
C PRO A 46 9.86 -5.95 -14.93
N ALA A 47 10.29 -7.06 -15.54
CA ALA A 47 11.00 -8.13 -14.83
C ALA A 47 12.37 -7.65 -14.32
N LYS A 48 12.65 -7.83 -13.02
CA LYS A 48 13.98 -7.58 -12.45
C LYS A 48 14.95 -8.74 -12.78
N PRO A 49 16.21 -8.46 -13.14
CA PRO A 49 17.20 -9.51 -13.34
C PRO A 49 17.49 -10.24 -12.02
N ARG A 50 17.79 -11.53 -12.09
CA ARG A 50 18.00 -12.39 -10.92
C ARG A 50 19.09 -11.87 -9.98
N ALA A 51 20.17 -11.32 -10.54
CA ALA A 51 21.26 -10.73 -9.76
C ALA A 51 20.80 -9.55 -8.89
N GLN A 52 19.89 -8.70 -9.42
CA GLN A 52 19.33 -7.59 -8.65
C GLN A 52 18.44 -8.10 -7.52
N ILE A 53 17.60 -9.11 -7.78
CA ILE A 53 16.75 -9.73 -6.75
C ILE A 53 17.61 -10.30 -5.62
N THR A 54 18.70 -11.01 -5.96
CA THR A 54 19.63 -11.55 -4.96
C THR A 54 20.27 -10.44 -4.13
N ALA A 55 20.74 -9.36 -4.77
CA ALA A 55 21.34 -8.24 -4.06
C ALA A 55 20.35 -7.53 -3.13
N GLU A 56 19.10 -7.32 -3.57
CA GLU A 56 18.02 -6.74 -2.74
C GLU A 56 17.71 -7.65 -1.55
N LEU A 57 17.67 -8.97 -1.75
CA LEU A 57 17.45 -9.94 -0.69
C LEU A 57 18.59 -9.94 0.34
N GLU A 58 19.85 -9.96 -0.10
CA GLU A 58 21.02 -9.88 0.79
C GLU A 58 21.05 -8.58 1.61
N ALA A 59 20.62 -7.46 1.01
CA ALA A 59 20.48 -6.20 1.72
C ALA A 59 19.37 -6.27 2.78
N ALA A 60 18.20 -6.84 2.43
CA ALA A 60 17.09 -7.02 3.36
C ALA A 60 17.45 -7.94 4.53
N GLN A 61 18.26 -8.98 4.28
CA GLN A 61 18.74 -9.91 5.30
C GLN A 61 19.58 -9.25 6.40
N LYS A 62 20.26 -8.14 6.08
CA LYS A 62 21.08 -7.37 7.02
C LYS A 62 20.25 -6.41 7.88
N HIS A 63 18.98 -6.19 7.55
CA HIS A 63 18.13 -5.28 8.29
C HIS A 63 17.81 -5.86 9.68
N PRO A 64 17.84 -5.07 10.78
CA PRO A 64 17.60 -5.58 12.14
C PRO A 64 16.27 -6.33 12.32
N PHE A 65 15.26 -5.94 11.54
CA PHE A 65 13.94 -6.60 11.52
C PHE A 65 13.94 -7.98 10.85
N TRP A 66 14.97 -8.33 10.07
CA TRP A 66 15.02 -9.59 9.33
C TRP A 66 14.88 -10.81 10.22
N THR A 67 15.57 -10.83 11.37
CA THR A 67 15.48 -11.96 12.32
C THR A 67 14.07 -12.14 12.84
N TRP A 68 13.37 -11.04 13.10
CA TRP A 68 11.99 -11.08 13.57
C TRP A 68 11.05 -11.59 12.46
N ALA A 69 11.13 -10.99 11.26
CA ALA A 69 10.26 -11.33 10.13
C ALA A 69 10.47 -12.76 9.61
N SER A 70 11.71 -13.25 9.60
CA SER A 70 12.05 -14.60 9.11
C SER A 70 11.70 -15.70 10.11
N ARG A 71 11.78 -15.44 11.42
CA ARG A 71 11.50 -16.44 12.46
C ARG A 71 10.04 -16.49 12.87
N TYR A 72 9.39 -15.34 12.95
CA TYR A 72 8.03 -15.22 13.49
C TYR A 72 6.99 -14.85 12.42
N GLY A 73 7.44 -14.67 11.17
CA GLY A 73 6.61 -14.16 10.08
C GLY A 73 6.50 -12.64 10.12
N ALA A 74 5.97 -12.05 9.05
CA ALA A 74 5.59 -10.64 9.05
C ALA A 74 4.49 -10.40 10.10
N PRO A 75 4.39 -9.19 10.70
CA PRO A 75 3.31 -8.91 11.63
C PRO A 75 2.01 -9.04 10.86
N TRP A 76 1.17 -9.98 11.27
CA TRP A 76 -0.18 -10.03 10.73
C TRP A 76 -0.85 -8.70 11.09
N PRO A 77 -1.57 -8.04 10.16
CA PRO A 77 -2.35 -6.87 10.50
C PRO A 77 -3.17 -7.19 11.75
N VAL A 78 -3.04 -6.36 12.78
CA VAL A 78 -3.79 -6.55 14.02
C VAL A 78 -5.26 -6.59 13.61
N ALA A 79 -5.95 -7.71 13.91
CA ALA A 79 -7.37 -7.81 13.66
C ALA A 79 -8.04 -6.56 14.27
N LYS A 80 -8.95 -5.91 13.52
CA LYS A 80 -9.62 -4.72 14.04
C LYS A 80 -10.19 -5.04 15.42
N SER A 81 -9.67 -4.39 16.44
CA SER A 81 -10.15 -4.55 17.80
C SER A 81 -11.44 -3.76 17.96
N GLY A 82 -12.54 -4.48 18.10
CA GLY A 82 -13.87 -3.91 18.28
C GLY A 82 -14.96 -4.77 17.64
N PRO A 83 -16.23 -4.58 18.03
CA PRO A 83 -17.34 -5.19 17.32
C PRO A 83 -17.30 -4.77 15.85
N GLY A 84 -17.45 -5.74 14.94
CA GLY A 84 -17.58 -5.43 13.51
C GLY A 84 -18.79 -4.53 13.27
N LYS A 85 -18.72 -3.72 12.21
CA LYS A 85 -19.87 -2.89 11.81
C LYS A 85 -21.05 -3.78 11.47
N THR A 86 -22.24 -3.37 11.89
CA THR A 86 -23.50 -3.97 11.47
C THR A 86 -23.72 -3.73 9.97
N ARG A 87 -24.59 -4.54 9.35
CA ARG A 87 -24.92 -4.39 7.92
C ARG A 87 -25.50 -3.00 7.60
N ASP A 88 -26.25 -2.43 8.54
CA ASP A 88 -26.88 -1.11 8.35
C ASP A 88 -25.86 0.03 8.42
N GLU A 89 -24.88 -0.06 9.33
CA GLU A 89 -23.77 0.91 9.41
C GLU A 89 -22.92 0.87 8.14
N VAL A 90 -22.60 -0.32 7.64
CA VAL A 90 -21.89 -0.47 6.36
C VAL A 90 -22.70 0.14 5.22
N ARG A 91 -24.01 -0.13 5.13
CA ARG A 91 -24.87 0.45 4.09
C ARG A 91 -24.86 1.98 4.12
N LYS A 92 -24.96 2.57 5.31
CA LYS A 92 -24.94 4.03 5.48
C LYS A 92 -23.62 4.64 5.02
N GLU A 93 -22.50 4.02 5.38
CA GLU A 93 -21.17 4.45 4.96
C GLU A 93 -20.97 4.32 3.45
N THR A 94 -21.44 3.23 2.84
CA THR A 94 -21.40 3.06 1.38
C THR A 94 -22.20 4.15 0.67
N LEU A 95 -23.42 4.45 1.12
CA LEU A 95 -24.24 5.53 0.56
C LEU A 95 -23.59 6.91 0.75
N GLN A 96 -22.90 7.13 1.87
CA GLN A 96 -22.15 8.36 2.10
C GLN A 96 -20.97 8.46 1.13
N ALA A 97 -20.17 7.40 0.98
CA ALA A 97 -19.05 7.36 0.07
C ALA A 97 -19.46 7.52 -1.41
N MET A 98 -20.64 7.03 -1.79
CA MET A 98 -21.23 7.29 -3.11
C MET A 98 -21.60 8.77 -3.31
N ARG A 99 -22.22 9.40 -2.30
CA ARG A 99 -22.55 10.84 -2.32
C ARG A 99 -21.31 11.72 -2.38
N ASP A 100 -20.26 11.32 -1.65
CA ASP A 100 -18.99 12.03 -1.61
C ASP A 100 -18.11 11.73 -2.84
N GLY A 101 -18.58 10.89 -3.77
CA GLY A 101 -17.86 10.53 -5.00
C GLY A 101 -16.58 9.70 -4.75
N THR A 102 -16.40 9.16 -3.55
CA THR A 102 -15.21 8.37 -3.19
C THR A 102 -15.28 6.95 -3.75
N ILE A 103 -16.50 6.43 -3.96
CA ILE A 103 -16.74 5.16 -4.63
C ILE A 103 -17.83 5.32 -5.71
N PRO A 104 -17.68 4.67 -6.88
CA PRO A 104 -18.67 4.74 -7.94
C PRO A 104 -19.98 4.07 -7.52
N SER A 105 -21.11 4.68 -7.87
CA SER A 105 -22.46 4.21 -7.53
C SER A 105 -22.91 2.94 -8.28
N GLY A 106 -22.03 2.32 -9.08
CA GLY A 106 -22.37 1.15 -9.90
C GLY A 106 -23.08 1.45 -11.21
N GLU A 107 -23.31 2.72 -11.56
CA GLU A 107 -23.69 3.10 -12.92
C GLU A 107 -22.43 3.25 -13.78
N ARG A 108 -22.20 2.25 -14.63
CA ARG A 108 -21.55 2.40 -15.94
C ARG A 108 -22.53 1.95 -17.01
#